data_AF-T1EKA8-F1
#
_entry.id   AF-T1EKA8-F1
#
_cell.length_a   1.000
_cell.length_b   1.000
_cell.length_c   1.000
_cell.angle_alpha   90.00
_cell.angle_beta   90.00
_cell.angle_gamma   90.00
#
_symmetry.space_group_name_H-M   'P 1'
#
loop_
_entity.id
_entity.type
_entity.pdbx_description
1 polymer ?
#
loop_
_entity_poly.entity_id
_entity_poly.type
_entity_poly.pdbx_seq_one_letter_code
_entity_poly.pdbx_strand_id
1 'polypeptide(L)' 'ESYRMVYTARQRDILEMEYRSKEFIDRKDQIRIAEKTGLDDRQIKFWFQNRRVKDKK' A
#
# COMPACT_ATOMS: atom_id res chain seq x y z
N GLU A 1 12.52 8.79 -16.31
CA GLU A 1 12.26 7.33 -16.37
C GLU A 1 11.38 6.93 -15.19
N SER A 2 10.14 6.52 -15.43
CA SER A 2 9.23 6.13 -14.34
C SER A 2 9.55 4.70 -13.94
N TYR A 3 10.47 4.50 -13.00
CA TYR A 3 10.83 3.17 -12.49
C TYR A 3 9.60 2.56 -11.77
N ARG A 4 8.79 1.82 -12.52
CA ARG A 4 7.60 1.16 -11.99
C ARG A 4 8.06 -0.05 -11.18
N MET A 5 8.32 0.16 -9.89
CA MET A 5 8.65 -0.93 -8.99
C MET A 5 7.48 -1.93 -8.92
N VAL A 6 7.82 -3.19 -9.09
CA VAL A 6 6.89 -4.30 -8.96
C VAL A 6 6.96 -4.80 -7.51
N TYR A 7 5.90 -4.60 -6.74
CA TYR A 7 5.81 -5.14 -5.37
C TYR A 7 5.95 -6.66 -5.37
N THR A 8 6.58 -7.24 -4.36
CA THR A 8 6.65 -8.71 -4.21
C THR A 8 5.27 -9.29 -3.85
N ALA A 9 5.09 -10.61 -4.00
CA ALA A 9 3.85 -11.28 -3.59
C ALA A 9 3.51 -11.00 -2.11
N ARG A 10 4.52 -11.12 -1.22
CA ARG A 10 4.39 -10.83 0.22
C ARG A 10 3.98 -9.38 0.49
N GLN A 11 4.57 -8.41 -0.20
CA GLN A 11 4.21 -7.00 -0.04
C GLN A 11 2.76 -6.74 -0.46
N ARG A 12 2.31 -7.30 -1.59
CA ARG A 12 0.93 -7.16 -2.05
C ARG A 12 -0.06 -7.79 -1.09
N ASP A 13 0.25 -8.97 -0.56
CA ASP A 13 -0.61 -9.67 0.39
C ASP A 13 -0.84 -8.84 1.66
N ILE A 14 0.23 -8.29 2.23
CA ILE A 14 0.15 -7.39 3.38
C ILE A 14 -0.67 -6.14 3.04
N LEU A 15 -0.39 -5.48 1.91
CA LEU A 15 -1.12 -4.28 1.49
C LEU A 15 -2.62 -4.55 1.29
N GLU A 16 -3.00 -5.67 0.65
CA GLU A 16 -4.40 -6.07 0.47
C GLU A 16 -5.07 -6.42 1.81
N MET A 17 -4.38 -7.13 2.71
CA MET A 17 -4.90 -7.45 4.04
C MET A 17 -5.22 -6.17 4.83
N GLU A 18 -4.30 -5.21 4.83
CA GLU A 18 -4.48 -3.94 5.53
C GLU A 18 -5.58 -3.09 4.86
N TYR A 19 -5.68 -3.09 3.53
CA TYR A 19 -6.76 -2.42 2.80
C TYR A 19 -8.15 -2.97 3.13
N ARG A 20 -8.28 -4.31 3.20
CA ARG A 20 -9.54 -4.97 3.59
C ARG A 20 -9.96 -4.60 5.01
N SER A 21 -8.99 -4.34 5.89
CA SER A 21 -9.28 -3.88 7.25
C SER A 21 -9.62 -2.39 7.30
N LYS A 22 -8.97 -1.55 6.49
CA LYS A 22 -9.12 -0.10 6.49
C LYS A 22 -8.72 0.50 5.14
N GLU A 23 -9.68 0.99 4.37
CA GLU A 23 -9.44 1.55 3.02
C GLU A 23 -8.71 2.91 3.02
N PHE A 24 -8.71 3.60 4.16
CA PHE A 24 -8.06 4.89 4.39
C PHE A 24 -7.09 4.79 5.56
N ILE A 25 -5.80 4.78 5.27
CA ILE A 25 -4.75 4.72 6.28
C ILE A 25 -4.35 6.12 6.75
N ASP A 26 -4.00 6.23 8.03
CA ASP A 26 -3.36 7.42 8.60
C ASP A 26 -1.85 7.20 8.79
N ARG A 27 -1.14 8.21 9.32
CA ARG A 27 0.31 8.18 9.47
C ARG A 27 0.81 7.00 10.34
N LYS A 28 0.05 6.60 11.36
CA LYS A 28 0.46 5.46 12.22
C LYS A 28 0.36 4.15 11.46
N ASP A 29 -0.69 3.98 10.65
CA ASP A 29 -0.83 2.82 9.77
C ASP A 29 0.27 2.78 8.73
N GLN A 30 0.62 3.92 8.11
CA GLN A 30 1.71 4.00 7.14
C GLN A 30 3.04 3.52 7.72
N ILE A 31 3.39 3.96 8.93
CA ILE A 31 4.62 3.52 9.62
C ILE A 31 4.59 2.01 9.85
N ARG A 32 3.49 1.49 10.41
CA ARG A 32 3.33 0.05 10.69
C ARG A 32 3.41 -0.80 9.42
N ILE A 33 2.83 -0.33 8.31
CA ILE A 33 2.87 -1.02 7.03
C ILE A 33 4.28 -0.96 6.43
N ALA A 34 4.97 0.18 6.56
CA ALA A 34 6.36 0.34 6.12
C ALA A 34 7.30 -0.64 6.85
N GLU A 35 7.16 -0.80 8.16
CA GLU A 35 7.95 -1.76 8.93
C GLU A 35 7.73 -3.22 8.48
N LYS A 36 6.48 -3.59 8.13
CA LYS A 36 6.16 -4.95 7.66
C LYS A 36 6.62 -5.22 6.23
N THR A 37 6.54 -4.22 5.35
CA THR A 37 6.71 -4.38 3.89
C THR A 37 8.06 -3.90 3.37
N GLY A 38 8.77 -3.07 4.13
CA GLY A 38 9.98 -2.37 3.70
C GLY A 38 9.73 -1.28 2.65
N LEU A 39 8.48 -0.85 2.46
CA LEU A 39 8.10 0.17 1.49
C LEU A 39 8.16 1.57 2.09
N ASP A 40 8.46 2.56 1.24
CA ASP A 40 8.40 3.96 1.63
C ASP A 40 6.95 4.42 1.86
N ASP A 41 6.76 5.36 2.79
CA ASP A 41 5.47 5.97 3.11
C ASP A 41 4.69 6.41 1.86
N ARG A 42 5.41 7.03 0.91
CA ARG A 42 4.83 7.52 -0.35
C ARG A 42 4.35 6.38 -1.23
N GLN A 43 5.08 5.27 -1.30
CA GLN A 43 4.69 4.09 -2.07
C GLN A 43 3.41 3.48 -1.52
N ILE A 44 3.34 3.36 -0.19
CA ILE A 44 2.14 2.86 0.51
C ILE A 44 0.96 3.80 0.24
N LYS A 45 1.16 5.12 0.39
CA LYS A 45 0.12 6.12 0.12
C LYS A 45 -0.42 6.04 -1.31
N PHE A 46 0.46 5.97 -2.30
CA PHE A 46 0.09 5.83 -3.71
C PHE A 46 -0.59 4.50 -4.01
N TRP A 47 -0.14 3.42 -3.38
CA TRP A 47 -0.78 2.12 -3.53
C TRP A 47 -2.22 2.16 -3.01
N PHE A 48 -2.48 2.71 -1.82
CA PHE A 48 -3.83 2.84 -1.26
C PHE A 48 -4.72 3.75 -2.13
N GLN A 49 -4.17 4.84 -2.67
CA GLN A 49 -4.89 5.69 -3.62
C GLN A 49 -5.29 4.92 -4.89
N ASN A 50 -4.34 4.22 -5.51
CA ASN A 50 -4.59 3.41 -6.70
C ASN A 50 -5.55 2.24 -6.42
N ARG A 51 -5.46 1.65 -5.22
CA ARG A 51 -6.31 0.53 -4.83
C ARG A 51 -7.78 0.93 -4.73
N ARG A 52 -8.08 2.12 -4.17
CA ARG A 52 -9.44 2.69 -4.16
C ARG A 52 -9.97 3.00 -5.56
N VAL A 53 -9.12 3.53 -6.44
CA VAL A 53 -9.51 3.78 -7.85
C VAL A 53 -9.85 2.47 -8.55
N LYS A 54 -9.07 1.42 -8.31
CA LYS A 54 -9.33 0.08 -8.85
C LYS A 54 -10.62 -0.54 -8.28
N ASP A 55 -10.94 -0.30 -7.02
CA ASP A 55 -12.15 -0.83 -6.38
C ASP A 55 -13.44 -0.18 -6.93
N LYS A 56 -13.34 1.10 -7.27
CA LYS A 56 -14.45 1.87 -7.88
C LYS A 56 -14.64 1.62 -9.37
N LYS A 57 -13.79 0.80 -10.00
CA LYS A 57 -13.78 0.54 -11.43
C LYS A 57 -14.14 -0.91 -11.71
#